data_AF-A0A317IL02-F1
#
_entry.id   AF-A0A317IL02-F1
#
_cell.length_a   1.000
_cell.length_b   1.000
_cell.length_c   1.000
_cell.angle_alpha   90.00
_cell.angle_beta   90.00
_cell.angle_gamma   90.00
#
_symmetry.space_group_name_H-M   'P 1'
#
loop_
_entity.id
_entity.type
_entity.pdbx_description
1 polymer ?
#
loop_
_entity_poly.entity_id
_entity_poly.type
_entity_poly.pdbx_seq_one_letter_code
_entity_poly.pdbx_strand_id
1 'polypeptide(L)'
;MEETREISALLHLIDDPDAEVYTTVSDRIVTYGKPIIPNLENLWENTPNEEIQERIELLIHRLHFQDLQADFTTYAKKDYQDLLEGALLVSQYQFPDLMTSTVTQEMEKIRRNIWLELNSYLTALEQVNVVNRILFAYYKFKGVEVSYQYPEEFLLNKVLETHRGNSITNGIMYQLLCQMLDIPVQMINIPRQYILAYFDTSHEYFSGEKSNPNKIHFYIDPMNGQIYTQKDVENYFSRISVPPTPSYFKPLSHKRMLQHLLEEFSKCFDDEKNRYKQNELITLSDIISE
;
A
#
# COMPACT_ATOMS: atom_id res chain seq x y z
N MET A 1 -23.73 3.84 -18.70
CA MET A 1 -25.00 4.57 -18.45
C MET A 1 -25.82 4.59 -19.74
N GLU A 2 -27.15 4.73 -19.73
CA GLU A 2 -27.89 4.95 -20.98
C GLU A 2 -27.45 6.27 -21.63
N GLU A 3 -27.05 6.20 -22.90
CA GLU A 3 -26.53 7.36 -23.62
C GLU A 3 -27.67 8.35 -23.90
N THR A 4 -27.64 9.49 -23.21
CA THR A 4 -28.57 10.59 -23.48
C THR A 4 -28.03 11.50 -24.58
N ARG A 5 -28.89 12.30 -25.20
CA ARG A 5 -28.47 13.29 -26.20
C ARG A 5 -27.43 14.28 -25.68
N GLU A 6 -27.48 14.61 -24.38
CA GLU A 6 -26.48 15.47 -23.73
C GLU A 6 -25.12 14.77 -23.66
N ILE A 7 -25.08 13.51 -23.22
CA ILE A 7 -23.84 12.72 -23.15
C ILE A 7 -23.21 12.56 -24.54
N SER A 8 -24.00 12.20 -25.55
CA SER A 8 -23.50 12.06 -26.92
C SER A 8 -22.92 13.37 -27.46
N ALA A 9 -23.56 14.51 -27.16
CA ALA A 9 -23.04 15.83 -27.52
C ALA A 9 -21.73 16.16 -26.80
N LEU A 10 -21.62 15.85 -25.50
CA LEU A 10 -20.39 16.06 -24.72
C LEU A 10 -19.24 15.20 -25.26
N LEU A 11 -19.49 13.92 -25.55
CA LEU A 11 -18.49 13.00 -26.10
C LEU A 11 -17.96 13.48 -27.46
N HIS A 12 -18.82 14.03 -28.32
CA HIS A 12 -18.41 14.61 -29.60
C HIS A 12 -17.57 15.90 -29.47
N LEU A 13 -17.69 16.63 -28.36
CA LEU A 13 -16.95 17.87 -28.13
C LEU A 13 -15.59 17.66 -27.44
N ILE A 14 -15.24 16.41 -27.08
CA ILE A 14 -13.90 16.07 -26.55
C ILE A 14 -12.80 16.34 -27.60
N ASP A 15 -13.16 16.21 -28.87
CA ASP A 15 -12.26 16.38 -30.02
C ASP A 15 -12.10 17.85 -30.44
N ASP A 16 -12.75 18.78 -29.74
CA ASP A 16 -12.68 20.21 -30.08
C ASP A 16 -11.24 20.73 -29.91
N PRO A 17 -10.69 21.44 -30.91
CA PRO A 17 -9.36 22.04 -30.80
C PRO A 17 -9.29 23.20 -29.79
N ASP A 18 -10.44 23.78 -29.41
CA ASP A 18 -10.52 24.83 -28.41
C ASP A 18 -10.33 24.26 -26.99
N ALA A 19 -9.26 24.68 -26.32
CA ALA A 19 -8.91 24.23 -24.98
C ALA A 19 -9.94 24.65 -23.91
N GLU A 20 -10.62 25.79 -24.06
CA GLU A 20 -11.67 26.21 -23.11
C GLU A 20 -12.91 25.33 -23.25
N VAL A 21 -13.27 24.96 -24.48
CA VAL A 21 -14.38 24.03 -24.76
C VAL A 21 -14.05 22.66 -24.18
N TYR A 22 -12.87 22.12 -24.48
CA TYR A 22 -12.41 20.84 -23.94
C TYR A 22 -12.45 20.82 -22.41
N THR A 23 -11.94 21.88 -21.75
CA THR A 23 -11.92 21.98 -20.28
C THR A 23 -13.33 21.97 -19.71
N THR A 24 -14.24 22.76 -20.29
CA THR A 24 -15.63 22.86 -19.84
C THR A 24 -16.39 21.54 -20.01
N VAL A 25 -16.19 20.87 -21.15
CA VAL A 25 -16.78 19.55 -21.44
C VAL A 25 -16.22 18.50 -20.49
N SER A 26 -14.90 18.51 -20.28
CA SER A 26 -14.19 17.61 -19.36
C SER A 26 -14.73 17.71 -17.94
N ASP A 27 -14.83 18.93 -17.41
CA ASP A 27 -15.36 19.16 -16.07
C ASP A 27 -16.82 18.70 -15.96
N ARG A 28 -17.63 18.92 -17.00
CA ARG A 28 -19.01 18.43 -17.05
C ARG A 28 -19.07 16.91 -17.06
N ILE A 29 -18.23 16.23 -17.84
CA ILE A 29 -18.12 14.77 -17.88
C ILE A 29 -17.76 14.21 -16.50
N VAL A 30 -16.78 14.83 -15.84
CA VAL A 30 -16.33 14.43 -14.51
C VAL A 30 -17.47 14.49 -13.47
N THR A 31 -18.43 15.41 -13.61
CA THR A 31 -19.60 15.47 -12.71
C THR A 31 -20.53 14.26 -12.78
N TYR A 32 -20.49 13.45 -13.85
CA TYR A 32 -21.29 12.23 -13.94
C TYR A 32 -20.69 11.04 -13.16
N GLY A 33 -19.40 11.09 -12.78
CA GLY A 33 -18.71 10.02 -12.04
C GLY A 33 -18.51 8.71 -12.82
N LYS A 34 -18.18 7.60 -12.14
CA LYS A 34 -17.91 6.27 -12.76
C LYS A 34 -18.92 5.77 -13.79
N PRO A 35 -20.25 6.01 -13.67
CA PRO A 35 -21.22 5.46 -14.63
C PRO A 35 -21.01 5.85 -16.09
N ILE A 36 -20.23 6.92 -16.37
CA ILE A 36 -19.88 7.36 -17.73
C ILE A 36 -18.64 6.66 -18.31
N ILE A 37 -17.84 5.96 -17.48
CA ILE A 37 -16.59 5.31 -17.92
C ILE A 37 -16.81 4.34 -19.08
N PRO A 38 -17.82 3.44 -19.08
CA PRO A 38 -18.05 2.54 -20.22
C PRO A 38 -18.35 3.28 -21.54
N ASN A 39 -18.93 4.48 -21.45
CA ASN A 39 -19.17 5.31 -22.63
C ASN A 39 -17.85 5.92 -23.16
N LEU A 40 -16.94 6.32 -22.26
CA LEU A 40 -15.60 6.83 -22.61
C LEU A 40 -14.70 5.71 -23.15
N GLU A 41 -14.72 4.52 -22.57
CA GLU A 41 -13.99 3.35 -23.07
C GLU A 41 -14.44 2.98 -24.48
N ASN A 42 -15.75 2.94 -24.72
CA ASN A 42 -16.30 2.71 -26.06
C ASN A 42 -15.88 3.81 -27.05
N LEU A 43 -15.84 5.08 -26.63
CA LEU A 43 -15.34 6.17 -27.48
C LEU A 43 -13.86 5.98 -27.81
N TRP A 44 -13.03 5.61 -26.82
CA TRP A 44 -11.61 5.36 -26.98
C TRP A 44 -11.33 4.23 -27.99
N GLU A 45 -12.04 3.11 -27.89
CA GLU A 45 -11.90 1.95 -28.79
C GLU A 45 -12.24 2.28 -30.24
N ASN A 46 -13.20 3.19 -30.47
CA ASN A 46 -13.66 3.57 -31.81
C ASN A 46 -12.95 4.79 -32.38
N THR A 47 -12.03 5.40 -31.63
CA THR A 47 -11.30 6.59 -32.06
C THR A 47 -9.88 6.24 -32.52
N PRO A 48 -9.53 6.44 -33.81
CA PRO A 48 -8.22 6.08 -34.33
C PRO A 48 -7.12 7.14 -34.07
N ASN A 49 -7.47 8.31 -33.55
CA ASN A 49 -6.53 9.41 -33.31
C ASN A 49 -5.89 9.27 -31.91
N GLU A 50 -4.58 9.10 -31.87
CA GLU A 50 -3.80 8.95 -30.63
C GLU A 50 -3.93 10.14 -29.66
N GLU A 51 -4.02 11.38 -30.16
CA GLU A 51 -4.14 12.57 -29.29
C GLU A 51 -5.49 12.58 -28.56
N ILE A 52 -6.55 12.19 -29.26
CA ILE A 52 -7.89 12.11 -28.68
C ILE A 52 -7.95 10.93 -27.68
N GLN A 53 -7.33 9.80 -28.02
CA GLN A 53 -7.22 8.66 -27.10
C GLN A 53 -6.53 9.07 -25.79
N GLU A 54 -5.41 9.80 -25.84
CA GLU A 54 -4.72 10.29 -24.63
C GLU A 54 -5.62 11.24 -23.81
N ARG A 55 -6.41 12.10 -24.46
CA ARG A 55 -7.40 12.96 -23.76
C ARG A 55 -8.49 12.13 -23.05
N ILE A 56 -9.03 11.11 -23.71
CA ILE A 56 -10.04 10.22 -23.13
C ILE A 56 -9.44 9.41 -21.97
N GLU A 57 -8.22 8.91 -22.10
CA GLU A 57 -7.51 8.21 -21.03
C GLU A 57 -7.33 9.09 -19.79
N LEU A 58 -6.92 10.35 -19.97
CA LEU A 58 -6.79 11.31 -18.87
C LEU A 58 -8.14 11.60 -18.18
N LEU A 59 -9.24 11.65 -18.93
CA LEU A 59 -10.58 11.81 -18.39
C LEU A 59 -11.01 10.59 -17.56
N ILE A 60 -10.81 9.38 -18.06
CA ILE A 60 -11.08 8.14 -17.35
C ILE A 60 -10.24 8.07 -16.07
N HIS A 61 -8.94 8.38 -16.16
CA HIS A 61 -8.05 8.45 -15.01
C HIS A 61 -8.53 9.46 -13.96
N ARG A 62 -8.91 10.68 -14.37
CA ARG A 62 -9.42 11.72 -13.47
C ARG A 62 -10.69 11.28 -12.73
N LEU A 63 -11.60 10.58 -13.42
CA LEU A 63 -12.80 10.00 -12.82
C LEU A 63 -12.44 8.98 -11.74
N HIS A 64 -11.58 8.00 -12.06
CA HIS A 64 -11.13 7.01 -11.09
C HIS A 64 -10.42 7.64 -9.89
N PHE A 65 -9.57 8.65 -10.14
CA PHE A 65 -8.83 9.33 -9.09
C PHE A 65 -9.75 10.11 -8.13
N GLN A 66 -10.79 10.76 -8.64
CA GLN A 66 -11.76 11.46 -7.80
C GLN A 66 -12.49 10.49 -6.85
N ASP A 67 -12.89 9.32 -7.34
CA ASP A 67 -13.51 8.31 -6.48
C ASP A 67 -12.51 7.73 -5.48
N LEU A 68 -11.27 7.49 -5.92
CA LEU A 68 -10.22 7.00 -5.04
C LEU A 68 -9.93 7.99 -3.90
N GLN A 69 -9.93 9.31 -4.17
CA GLN A 69 -9.84 10.33 -3.11
C GLN A 69 -10.99 10.25 -2.11
N ALA A 70 -12.21 10.00 -2.58
CA ALA A 70 -13.37 9.82 -1.71
C ALA A 70 -13.24 8.57 -0.84
N ASP A 71 -12.72 7.48 -1.41
CA ASP A 71 -12.45 6.22 -0.70
C ASP A 71 -11.36 6.40 0.36
N PHE A 72 -10.23 7.06 0.04
CA PHE A 72 -9.19 7.42 1.02
C PHE A 72 -9.71 8.35 2.12
N THR A 73 -10.57 9.32 1.77
CA THR A 73 -11.19 10.21 2.77
C THR A 73 -12.09 9.44 3.72
N THR A 74 -12.85 8.48 3.19
CA THR A 74 -13.71 7.60 3.99
C THR A 74 -12.86 6.71 4.90
N TYR A 75 -11.80 6.11 4.36
CA TYR A 75 -10.83 5.31 5.10
C TYR A 75 -10.17 6.09 6.25
N ALA A 76 -9.73 7.32 5.98
CA ALA A 76 -9.09 8.19 6.97
C ALA A 76 -10.00 8.52 8.16
N LYS A 77 -11.32 8.58 7.94
CA LYS A 77 -12.35 8.93 8.95
C LYS A 77 -12.84 7.74 9.77
N LYS A 78 -12.47 6.51 9.44
CA LYS A 78 -12.85 5.33 10.24
C LYS A 78 -12.24 5.40 11.64
N ASP A 79 -12.92 4.83 12.63
CA ASP A 79 -12.36 4.71 13.99
C ASP A 79 -11.17 3.73 14.02
N TYR A 80 -11.22 2.73 13.13
CA TYR A 80 -10.16 1.74 12.94
C TYR A 80 -9.80 1.65 11.46
N GLN A 81 -8.52 1.90 11.17
CA GLN A 81 -7.96 1.75 9.84
C GLN A 81 -7.49 0.31 9.62
N ASP A 82 -8.16 -0.43 8.74
CA ASP A 82 -7.69 -1.75 8.33
C ASP A 82 -6.51 -1.63 7.36
N LEU A 83 -5.39 -2.30 7.65
CA LEU A 83 -4.17 -2.14 6.86
C LEU A 83 -4.30 -2.79 5.47
N LEU A 84 -5.07 -3.87 5.32
CA LEU A 84 -5.24 -4.55 4.04
C LEU A 84 -6.11 -3.69 3.12
N GLU A 85 -7.21 -3.15 3.65
CA GLU A 85 -8.06 -2.20 2.91
C GLU A 85 -7.24 -1.02 2.40
N GLY A 86 -6.44 -0.39 3.27
CA GLY A 86 -5.62 0.76 2.86
C GLY A 86 -4.55 0.40 1.84
N ALA A 87 -3.90 -0.76 1.95
CA ALA A 87 -2.93 -1.23 0.96
C ALA A 87 -3.59 -1.51 -0.40
N LEU A 88 -4.84 -2.01 -0.40
CA LEU A 88 -5.62 -2.22 -1.62
C LEU A 88 -6.04 -0.91 -2.28
N LEU A 89 -6.38 0.13 -1.50
CA LEU A 89 -6.63 1.47 -2.03
C LEU A 89 -5.40 2.03 -2.75
N VAL A 90 -4.19 1.82 -2.19
CA VAL A 90 -2.94 2.21 -2.88
C VAL A 90 -2.77 1.46 -4.20
N SER A 91 -3.03 0.14 -4.22
CA SER A 91 -3.01 -0.65 -5.45
C SER A 91 -4.03 -0.19 -6.50
N GLN A 92 -5.19 0.30 -6.08
CA GLN A 92 -6.25 0.79 -6.97
C GLN A 92 -5.88 2.08 -7.71
N TYR A 93 -4.89 2.82 -7.25
CA TYR A 93 -4.35 3.97 -8.00
C TYR A 93 -3.85 3.55 -9.39
N GLN A 94 -3.13 2.43 -9.47
CA GLN A 94 -2.59 1.92 -10.74
C GLN A 94 -3.56 0.92 -11.41
N PHE A 95 -4.42 0.27 -10.63
CA PHE A 95 -5.37 -0.75 -11.11
C PHE A 95 -6.80 -0.45 -10.60
N PRO A 96 -7.52 0.51 -11.21
CA PRO A 96 -8.82 0.95 -10.71
C PRO A 96 -9.87 -0.18 -10.59
N ASP A 97 -9.81 -1.16 -11.50
CA ASP A 97 -10.71 -2.33 -11.53
C ASP A 97 -10.17 -3.54 -10.76
N LEU A 98 -9.21 -3.33 -9.85
CA LEU A 98 -8.63 -4.40 -9.03
C LEU A 98 -9.73 -5.16 -8.27
N MET A 99 -9.83 -6.46 -8.55
CA MET A 99 -10.65 -7.39 -7.77
C MET A 99 -9.98 -7.67 -6.42
N THR A 100 -10.34 -6.88 -5.41
CA THR A 100 -9.81 -6.99 -4.04
C THR A 100 -10.03 -8.36 -3.40
N SER A 101 -11.06 -9.10 -3.83
CA SER A 101 -11.35 -10.46 -3.39
C SER A 101 -10.23 -11.44 -3.75
N THR A 102 -9.62 -11.31 -4.94
CA THR A 102 -8.50 -12.17 -5.37
C THR A 102 -7.29 -11.98 -4.46
N VAL A 103 -6.95 -10.72 -4.16
CA VAL A 103 -5.83 -10.39 -3.27
C VAL A 103 -6.08 -10.93 -1.86
N THR A 104 -7.31 -10.75 -1.35
CA THR A 104 -7.71 -11.24 -0.03
C THR A 104 -7.66 -12.78 0.04
N GLN A 105 -8.05 -13.47 -1.03
CA GLN A 105 -7.98 -14.94 -1.10
C GLN A 105 -6.55 -15.46 -1.09
N GLU A 106 -5.62 -14.82 -1.81
CA GLU A 106 -4.21 -15.21 -1.77
C GLU A 106 -3.57 -14.93 -0.40
N MET A 107 -3.89 -13.80 0.25
CA MET A 107 -3.48 -13.53 1.63
C MET A 107 -3.99 -14.61 2.60
N GLU A 108 -5.27 -14.99 2.49
CA GLU A 108 -5.88 -16.05 3.30
C GLU A 108 -5.22 -17.42 3.08
N LYS A 109 -4.83 -17.73 1.85
CA LYS A 109 -4.13 -18.97 1.51
C LYS A 109 -2.74 -19.02 2.15
N ILE A 110 -1.98 -17.93 2.10
CA ILE A 110 -0.69 -17.82 2.80
C ILE A 110 -0.90 -17.95 4.31
N ARG A 111 -1.85 -17.21 4.87
CA ARG A 111 -2.21 -17.26 6.29
C ARG A 111 -2.53 -18.68 6.75
N ARG A 112 -3.36 -19.42 6.00
CA ARG A 112 -3.70 -20.83 6.32
C ARG A 112 -2.47 -21.72 6.34
N ASN A 113 -1.56 -21.57 5.40
CA ASN A 113 -0.32 -22.35 5.35
C ASN A 113 0.60 -22.06 6.54
N ILE A 114 0.67 -20.81 6.99
CA ILE A 114 1.38 -20.45 8.23
C ILE A 114 0.67 -21.08 9.43
N TRP A 115 -0.65 -20.92 9.53
CA TRP A 115 -1.46 -21.43 10.65
C TRP A 115 -1.33 -22.94 10.85
N LEU A 116 -1.29 -23.72 9.76
CA LEU A 116 -1.11 -25.18 9.82
C LEU A 116 0.24 -25.61 10.42
N GLU A 117 1.26 -24.76 10.34
CA GLU A 117 2.60 -25.02 10.87
C GLU A 117 2.80 -24.38 12.26
N LEU A 118 1.89 -23.52 12.71
CA LEU A 118 1.92 -22.92 14.04
C LEU A 118 1.40 -23.90 15.09
N ASN A 119 1.98 -23.81 16.28
CA ASN A 119 1.54 -24.54 17.46
C ASN A 119 1.48 -23.57 18.66
N SER A 120 0.51 -23.76 19.55
CA SER A 120 0.33 -22.98 20.79
C SER A 120 1.53 -23.00 21.74
N TYR A 121 2.45 -23.95 21.58
CA TYR A 121 3.65 -24.08 22.44
C TYR A 121 4.92 -23.45 21.85
N LEU A 122 4.84 -22.83 20.67
CA LEU A 122 6.00 -22.19 20.05
C LEU A 122 6.39 -20.92 20.82
N THR A 123 7.68 -20.75 21.03
CA THR A 123 8.26 -19.48 21.49
C THR A 123 8.11 -18.41 20.40
N ALA A 124 8.23 -17.13 20.80
CA ALA A 124 8.16 -15.99 19.87
C ALA A 124 9.11 -16.15 18.65
N LEU A 125 10.34 -16.61 18.90
CA LEU A 125 11.34 -16.83 17.87
C LEU A 125 10.94 -17.96 16.91
N GLU A 126 10.37 -19.05 17.44
CA GLU A 126 9.90 -20.17 16.63
C GLU A 126 8.68 -19.80 15.79
N GLN A 127 7.73 -19.03 16.34
CA GLN A 127 6.59 -18.50 15.58
C GLN A 127 7.06 -17.70 14.36
N VAL A 128 7.99 -16.77 14.56
CA VAL A 128 8.57 -15.95 13.48
C VAL A 128 9.34 -16.81 12.48
N ASN A 129 10.09 -17.82 12.93
CA ASN A 129 10.77 -18.74 12.03
C ASN A 129 9.80 -19.55 11.16
N VAL A 130 8.62 -19.92 11.68
CA VAL A 130 7.56 -20.56 10.88
C VAL A 130 7.06 -19.61 9.79
N VAL A 131 6.74 -18.35 10.15
CA VAL A 131 6.32 -17.31 9.19
C VAL A 131 7.38 -17.13 8.10
N ASN A 132 8.65 -16.92 8.51
CA ASN A 132 9.78 -16.73 7.60
C ASN A 132 9.95 -17.92 6.65
N ARG A 133 9.88 -19.15 7.16
CA ARG A 133 10.00 -20.36 6.34
C ARG A 133 8.89 -20.44 5.30
N ILE A 134 7.65 -20.13 5.66
CA ILE A 134 6.54 -20.14 4.70
C ILE A 134 6.72 -19.04 3.64
N LEU A 135 7.04 -17.81 4.04
CA LEU A 135 7.20 -16.70 3.10
C LEU A 135 8.41 -16.89 2.18
N PHE A 136 9.60 -17.09 2.73
CA PHE A 136 10.84 -17.01 1.97
C PHE A 136 11.30 -18.37 1.42
N ALA A 137 11.00 -19.49 2.08
CA ALA A 137 11.40 -20.82 1.59
C ALA A 137 10.30 -21.50 0.77
N TYR A 138 9.05 -21.48 1.22
CA TYR A 138 7.93 -22.15 0.54
C TYR A 138 7.36 -21.31 -0.61
N TYR A 139 6.88 -20.08 -0.34
CA TYR A 139 6.37 -19.18 -1.38
C TYR A 139 7.49 -18.50 -2.19
N LYS A 140 8.71 -18.45 -1.65
CA LYS A 140 9.88 -17.83 -2.29
C LYS A 140 9.70 -16.34 -2.56
N PHE A 141 9.07 -15.63 -1.62
CA PHE A 141 9.10 -14.18 -1.61
C PHE A 141 10.55 -13.69 -1.60
N LYS A 142 10.83 -12.66 -2.40
CA LYS A 142 12.16 -12.05 -2.53
C LYS A 142 12.07 -10.57 -2.23
N GLY A 143 12.82 -10.15 -1.20
CA GLY A 143 13.11 -8.75 -0.98
C GLY A 143 14.04 -8.21 -2.05
N VAL A 144 13.69 -7.05 -2.62
CA VAL A 144 14.56 -6.25 -3.47
C VAL A 144 14.80 -4.88 -2.86
N GLU A 145 15.97 -4.31 -3.13
CA GLU A 145 16.26 -2.94 -2.71
C GLU A 145 15.25 -1.99 -3.35
N VAL A 146 14.89 -0.94 -2.60
CA VAL A 146 13.94 0.06 -3.06
C VAL A 146 14.47 0.71 -4.34
N SER A 147 13.80 0.44 -5.46
CA SER A 147 14.05 1.03 -6.76
C SER A 147 12.79 1.72 -7.26
N TYR A 148 12.91 2.99 -7.61
CA TYR A 148 11.77 3.76 -8.12
C TYR A 148 11.47 3.48 -9.61
N GLN A 149 12.22 2.58 -10.24
CA GLN A 149 11.98 2.16 -11.63
C GLN A 149 10.84 1.14 -11.76
N TYR A 150 10.42 0.51 -10.66
CA TYR A 150 9.42 -0.55 -10.65
C TYR A 150 8.25 -0.20 -9.72
N PRO A 151 7.28 0.59 -10.19
CA PRO A 151 6.08 0.98 -9.43
C PRO A 151 5.36 -0.22 -8.80
N GLU A 152 5.37 -1.37 -9.47
CA GLU A 152 4.74 -2.62 -9.02
C GLU A 152 5.27 -3.15 -7.68
N GLU A 153 6.52 -2.84 -7.31
CA GLU A 153 7.11 -3.30 -6.04
C GLU A 153 6.51 -2.60 -4.81
N PHE A 154 5.75 -1.52 -5.03
CA PHE A 154 5.01 -0.75 -4.02
C PHE A 154 3.54 -1.20 -3.88
N LEU A 155 3.08 -2.14 -4.71
CA LEU A 155 1.67 -2.53 -4.79
C LEU A 155 1.47 -3.95 -4.27
N LEU A 156 0.65 -4.11 -3.22
CA LEU A 156 0.47 -5.38 -2.53
C LEU A 156 -0.02 -6.49 -3.48
N ASN A 157 -0.97 -6.19 -4.36
CA ASN A 157 -1.46 -7.15 -5.36
C ASN A 157 -0.33 -7.67 -6.26
N LYS A 158 0.58 -6.79 -6.71
CA LYS A 158 1.70 -7.18 -7.57
C LYS A 158 2.79 -7.93 -6.82
N VAL A 159 3.06 -7.57 -5.56
CA VAL A 159 3.98 -8.34 -4.73
C VAL A 159 3.46 -9.76 -4.50
N LEU A 160 2.16 -9.94 -4.27
CA LEU A 160 1.55 -11.27 -4.13
C LEU A 160 1.55 -12.08 -5.44
N GLU A 161 1.38 -11.44 -6.59
CA GLU A 161 1.44 -12.11 -7.90
C GLU A 161 2.89 -12.53 -8.27
N THR A 162 3.86 -11.65 -8.04
CA THR A 162 5.24 -11.82 -8.52
C THR A 162 6.17 -12.44 -7.48
N HIS A 163 5.74 -12.49 -6.21
CA HIS A 163 6.55 -12.80 -5.04
C HIS A 163 7.81 -11.92 -4.92
N ARG A 164 7.78 -10.70 -5.47
CA ARG A 164 8.89 -9.76 -5.47
C ARG A 164 8.40 -8.42 -4.95
N GLY A 165 8.99 -7.94 -3.86
CA GLY A 165 8.60 -6.68 -3.24
C GLY A 165 9.74 -6.03 -2.50
N ASN A 166 9.62 -4.73 -2.26
CA ASN A 166 10.59 -3.98 -1.49
C ASN A 166 10.35 -4.13 0.03
N SER A 167 11.23 -3.56 0.84
CA SER A 167 11.15 -3.67 2.30
C SER A 167 9.86 -3.07 2.90
N ILE A 168 9.25 -2.07 2.26
CA ILE A 168 8.02 -1.43 2.72
C ILE A 168 6.82 -2.36 2.48
N THR A 169 6.60 -2.76 1.23
CA THR A 169 5.44 -3.58 0.86
C THR A 169 5.53 -4.99 1.45
N ASN A 170 6.74 -5.58 1.48
CA ASN A 170 6.95 -6.85 2.18
C ASN A 170 6.71 -6.71 3.67
N GLY A 171 7.11 -5.58 4.29
CA GLY A 171 6.84 -5.28 5.69
C GLY A 171 5.35 -5.18 5.99
N ILE A 172 4.58 -4.49 5.13
CA ILE A 172 3.11 -4.41 5.21
C ILE A 172 2.49 -5.81 5.10
N MET A 173 2.89 -6.60 4.08
CA MET A 173 2.40 -7.97 3.90
C MET A 173 2.71 -8.86 5.11
N TYR A 174 3.94 -8.77 5.64
CA TYR A 174 4.38 -9.55 6.79
C TYR A 174 3.56 -9.19 8.04
N GLN A 175 3.41 -7.89 8.32
CA GLN A 175 2.61 -7.42 9.45
C GLN A 175 1.14 -7.85 9.30
N LEU A 176 0.57 -7.75 8.10
CA LEU A 176 -0.80 -8.21 7.83
C LEU A 176 -0.98 -9.69 8.19
N LEU A 177 -0.09 -10.56 7.71
CA LEU A 177 -0.16 -11.99 8.00
C LEU A 177 -0.01 -12.26 9.51
N CYS A 178 0.90 -11.56 10.18
CA CYS A 178 1.07 -11.69 11.62
C CYS A 178 -0.17 -11.22 12.39
N GLN A 179 -0.77 -10.09 11.99
CA GLN A 179 -2.00 -9.57 12.58
C GLN A 179 -3.17 -10.56 12.42
N MET A 180 -3.32 -11.17 11.25
CA MET A 180 -4.35 -12.19 11.00
C MET A 180 -4.14 -13.51 11.78
N LEU A 181 -2.98 -13.67 12.40
CA LEU A 181 -2.58 -14.85 13.19
C LEU A 181 -2.38 -14.52 14.67
N ASP A 182 -2.76 -13.30 15.09
CA ASP A 182 -2.56 -12.79 16.46
C ASP A 182 -1.10 -12.83 16.93
N ILE A 183 -0.14 -12.71 16.00
CA ILE A 183 1.29 -12.62 16.29
C ILE A 183 1.65 -11.13 16.46
N PRO A 184 2.26 -10.72 17.59
CA PRO A 184 2.49 -9.31 17.95
C PRO A 184 3.69 -8.69 17.22
N VAL A 185 3.71 -8.78 15.89
CA VAL A 185 4.74 -8.18 15.04
C VAL A 185 4.19 -6.90 14.43
N GLN A 186 4.87 -5.78 14.64
CA GLN A 186 4.48 -4.48 14.07
C GLN A 186 5.70 -3.73 13.53
N MET A 187 5.49 -2.94 12.49
CA MET A 187 6.52 -2.09 11.91
C MET A 187 6.88 -0.94 12.85
N ILE A 188 8.16 -0.56 12.86
CA ILE A 188 8.69 0.53 13.68
C ILE A 188 9.47 1.52 12.81
N ASN A 189 9.62 2.75 13.30
CA ASN A 189 10.24 3.84 12.54
C ASN A 189 11.75 3.94 12.80
N ILE A 190 12.53 2.96 12.34
CA ILE A 190 14.00 3.09 12.37
C ILE A 190 14.43 3.96 11.18
N PRO A 191 15.26 5.01 11.39
CA PRO A 191 15.68 5.88 10.30
C PRO A 191 16.31 5.09 9.14
N ARG A 192 15.81 5.31 7.91
CA ARG A 192 16.28 4.68 6.67
C ARG A 192 16.18 3.14 6.65
N GLN A 193 15.39 2.54 7.54
CA GLN A 193 15.18 1.09 7.59
C GLN A 193 13.70 0.79 7.82
N TYR A 194 13.19 -0.17 7.06
CA TYR A 194 11.83 -0.68 7.26
C TYR A 194 11.95 -2.06 7.87
N ILE A 195 11.95 -2.09 9.20
CA ILE A 195 12.04 -3.35 9.97
C ILE A 195 10.81 -3.49 10.86
N LEU A 196 10.52 -4.74 11.19
CA LEU A 196 9.44 -5.10 12.10
C LEU A 196 10.03 -5.40 13.48
N ALA A 197 9.24 -5.24 14.51
CA ALA A 197 9.58 -5.62 15.88
C ALA A 197 8.54 -6.62 16.41
N TYR A 198 9.02 -7.64 17.12
CA TYR A 198 8.17 -8.54 17.90
C TYR A 198 8.00 -7.95 19.30
N PHE A 199 6.76 -7.61 19.66
CA PHE A 199 6.42 -7.02 20.94
C PHE A 199 6.04 -8.09 21.97
N ASP A 200 6.40 -7.83 23.22
CA ASP A 200 6.12 -8.70 24.34
C ASP A 200 4.61 -8.71 24.65
N THR A 201 3.98 -9.87 24.46
CA THR A 201 2.57 -10.11 24.82
C THR A 201 2.40 -10.72 26.20
N SER A 202 3.50 -10.94 26.94
CA SER A 202 3.39 -11.43 28.30
C SER A 202 2.75 -10.36 29.19
N HIS A 203 1.46 -10.51 29.44
CA HIS A 203 0.87 -10.02 30.68
C HIS A 203 1.53 -10.83 31.80
N GLU A 204 2.60 -10.34 32.40
CA GLU A 204 3.16 -10.96 33.59
C GLU A 204 2.14 -10.80 34.73
N TYR A 205 1.20 -11.75 34.85
CA TYR A 205 0.20 -11.80 35.92
C TYR A 205 0.82 -12.09 37.30
N PHE A 206 2.14 -12.25 37.41
CA PHE A 206 2.82 -12.68 38.64
C PHE A 206 4.03 -11.83 39.08
N SER A 207 4.46 -10.84 38.31
CA SER A 207 5.43 -9.84 38.77
C SER A 207 4.66 -8.56 39.07
N GLY A 208 4.82 -7.99 40.26
CA GLY A 208 4.21 -6.70 40.63
C GLY A 208 4.72 -5.49 39.82
N GLU A 209 5.40 -5.74 38.70
CA GLU A 209 5.89 -4.72 37.78
C GLU A 209 4.91 -4.62 36.62
N LYS A 210 4.42 -3.41 36.36
CA LYS A 210 3.60 -3.12 35.18
C LYS A 210 4.40 -3.51 33.94
N SER A 211 4.12 -4.69 33.37
CA SER A 211 4.75 -5.16 32.14
C SER A 211 4.57 -4.06 31.09
N ASN A 212 5.68 -3.53 30.57
CA ASN A 212 5.63 -2.44 29.59
C ASN A 212 5.17 -3.05 28.26
N PRO A 213 3.94 -2.76 27.78
CA PRO A 213 3.36 -3.43 26.61
C PRO A 213 4.14 -3.19 25.31
N ASN A 214 5.14 -2.29 25.34
CA ASN A 214 6.00 -1.95 24.21
C ASN A 214 7.42 -2.53 24.34
N LYS A 215 7.65 -3.54 25.18
CA LYS A 215 8.96 -4.20 25.26
C LYS A 215 9.18 -5.02 23.99
N ILE A 216 10.26 -4.73 23.27
CA ILE A 216 10.63 -5.46 22.04
C ILE A 216 11.53 -6.63 22.41
N HIS A 217 11.22 -7.82 21.89
CA HIS A 217 12.06 -9.02 22.04
C HIS A 217 13.20 -9.04 21.02
N PHE A 218 12.85 -8.82 19.75
CA PHE A 218 13.78 -8.81 18.62
C PHE A 218 13.14 -8.11 17.42
N TYR A 219 13.94 -7.89 16.38
CA TYR A 219 13.54 -7.24 15.15
C TYR A 219 13.65 -8.19 13.96
N ILE A 220 12.90 -7.91 12.90
CA ILE A 220 12.80 -8.77 11.71
C ILE A 220 12.99 -7.90 10.47
N ASP A 221 13.90 -8.31 9.59
CA ASP A 221 14.03 -7.79 8.23
C ASP A 221 12.94 -8.39 7.33
N PRO A 222 11.99 -7.60 6.81
CA PRO A 222 10.94 -8.12 5.93
C PRO A 222 11.45 -8.55 4.55
N MET A 223 12.70 -8.23 4.17
CA MET A 223 13.26 -8.62 2.87
C MET A 223 13.63 -10.10 2.80
N ASN A 224 14.04 -10.69 3.93
CA ASN A 224 14.63 -12.03 3.98
C ASN A 224 14.31 -12.81 5.26
N GLY A 225 13.63 -12.20 6.24
CA GLY A 225 13.29 -12.81 7.52
C GLY A 225 14.45 -12.85 8.52
N GLN A 226 15.57 -12.17 8.25
CA GLN A 226 16.69 -12.10 9.18
C GLN A 226 16.24 -11.47 10.49
N ILE A 227 16.61 -12.12 11.59
CA ILE A 227 16.30 -11.64 12.94
C ILE A 227 17.50 -10.83 13.45
N TYR A 228 17.21 -9.66 14.01
CA TYR A 228 18.20 -8.78 14.64
C TYR A 228 17.93 -8.63 16.13
N THR A 229 19.01 -8.50 16.89
CA THR A 229 18.96 -8.21 18.33
C THR A 229 18.90 -6.70 18.59
N GLN A 230 18.57 -6.32 19.83
CA GLN A 230 18.69 -4.93 20.28
C GLN A 230 20.08 -4.34 20.02
N LYS A 231 21.14 -5.12 20.26
CA LYS A 231 22.51 -4.69 20.03
C LYS A 231 22.81 -4.42 18.56
N ASP A 232 22.23 -5.19 17.64
CA ASP A 232 22.40 -4.98 16.19
C ASP A 232 21.79 -3.65 15.75
N VAL A 233 20.60 -3.32 16.27
CA VAL A 233 19.93 -2.03 16.02
C VAL A 233 20.70 -0.86 16.63
N GLU A 234 21.23 -1.00 17.85
CA GLU A 234 22.09 0.02 18.48
C GLU A 234 23.40 0.27 17.70
N ASN A 235 24.01 -0.81 17.20
CA ASN A 235 25.16 -0.72 16.32
C ASN A 235 24.81 0.00 15.01
N TYR A 236 23.61 -0.23 14.47
CA TYR A 236 23.12 0.48 13.29
C TYR A 236 22.99 1.99 13.53
N PHE A 237 22.33 2.41 14.62
CA PHE A 237 22.24 3.82 15.03
C PHE A 237 23.63 4.49 15.14
N SER A 238 24.58 3.78 15.73
CA SER A 238 25.96 4.24 15.85
C SER A 238 26.63 4.45 14.48
N ARG A 239 26.41 3.54 13.52
CA ARG A 239 26.95 3.65 12.14
C ARG A 239 26.38 4.84 11.39
N ILE A 240 25.09 5.15 11.56
CA ILE A 240 24.44 6.29 10.89
C ILE A 240 24.61 7.61 11.68
N SER A 241 25.30 7.60 12.82
CA SER A 241 25.52 8.76 13.69
C SER A 241 24.22 9.44 14.15
N VAL A 242 23.18 8.65 14.42
CA VAL A 242 21.89 9.13 14.95
C VAL A 242 21.71 8.54 16.35
N PRO A 243 21.41 9.35 17.38
CA PRO A 243 21.16 8.83 18.72
C PRO A 243 19.81 8.07 18.75
N PRO A 244 19.74 6.89 19.39
CA PRO A 244 18.48 6.17 19.54
C PRO A 244 17.55 6.97 20.46
N THR A 245 16.29 7.14 20.03
CA THR A 245 15.25 7.81 20.81
C THR A 245 14.07 6.85 21.02
N PRO A 246 13.33 6.92 22.14
CA PRO A 246 12.20 6.02 22.39
C PRO A 246 11.11 6.05 21.30
N SER A 247 10.97 7.15 20.57
CA SER A 247 10.04 7.28 19.45
C SER A 247 10.33 6.34 18.29
N TYR A 248 11.59 5.97 18.04
CA TYR A 248 11.95 5.06 16.94
C TYR A 248 11.52 3.61 17.18
N PHE A 249 11.26 3.24 18.44
CA PHE A 249 10.87 1.89 18.86
C PHE A 249 9.37 1.76 19.11
N LYS A 250 8.58 2.79 18.80
CA LYS A 250 7.12 2.71 18.86
C LYS A 250 6.58 2.06 17.60
N PRO A 251 5.51 1.25 17.71
CA PRO A 251 4.83 0.73 16.53
C PRO A 251 4.26 1.88 15.71
N LEU A 252 4.37 1.74 14.39
CA LEU A 252 3.75 2.66 13.44
C LEU A 252 2.25 2.40 13.37
N SER A 253 1.47 3.48 13.26
CA SER A 253 0.06 3.38 12.93
C SER A 253 -0.13 2.94 11.48
N HIS A 254 -1.29 2.35 11.17
CA HIS A 254 -1.64 1.95 9.81
C HIS A 254 -1.67 3.15 8.86
N LYS A 255 -2.18 4.31 9.32
CA LYS A 255 -2.13 5.56 8.58
C LYS A 255 -0.72 5.97 8.23
N ARG A 256 0.21 6.00 9.20
CA ARG A 256 1.59 6.42 8.93
C ARG A 256 2.32 5.46 7.99
N MET A 257 2.08 4.16 8.09
CA MET A 257 2.63 3.18 7.15
C MET A 257 2.16 3.42 5.71
N LEU A 258 0.85 3.65 5.52
CA LEU A 258 0.27 3.89 4.20
C LEU A 258 0.65 5.26 3.64
N GLN A 259 0.70 6.29 4.49
CA GLN A 259 1.18 7.62 4.13
C GLN A 259 2.60 7.51 3.56
N HIS A 260 3.45 6.78 4.28
CA HIS A 260 4.81 6.56 3.85
C HIS A 260 4.91 5.70 2.57
N LEU A 261 4.06 4.67 2.43
CA LEU A 261 3.98 3.90 1.19
C LEU A 261 3.64 4.79 -0.02
N LEU A 262 2.67 5.69 0.13
CA LEU A 262 2.29 6.65 -0.92
C LEU A 262 3.41 7.66 -1.23
N GLU A 263 4.08 8.19 -0.19
CA GLU A 263 5.26 9.06 -0.35
C GLU A 263 6.35 8.36 -1.17
N GLU A 264 6.71 7.13 -0.84
CA GLU A 264 7.74 6.38 -1.55
C GLU A 264 7.30 5.95 -2.95
N PHE A 265 6.04 5.55 -3.11
CA PHE A 265 5.46 5.20 -4.40
C PHE A 265 5.41 6.39 -5.36
N SER A 266 5.13 7.59 -4.86
CA SER A 266 5.12 8.83 -5.67
C SER A 266 6.45 9.14 -6.35
N LYS A 267 7.56 8.68 -5.78
CA LYS A 267 8.91 8.87 -6.32
C LYS A 267 9.17 8.04 -7.57
N CYS A 268 8.31 7.07 -7.89
CA CYS A 268 8.34 6.35 -9.16
C CYS A 268 8.00 7.22 -10.37
N PHE A 269 7.47 8.43 -10.17
CA PHE A 269 6.95 9.31 -11.21
C PHE A 269 7.66 10.67 -11.19
N ASP A 270 8.99 10.68 -11.29
CA ASP A 270 9.81 11.91 -11.18
C ASP A 270 10.03 12.64 -12.52
N ASP A 271 9.63 12.04 -13.65
CA ASP A 271 9.72 12.63 -14.97
C ASP A 271 8.61 13.66 -15.26
N GLU A 272 8.84 14.54 -16.24
CA GLU A 272 7.89 15.62 -16.56
C GLU A 272 6.53 15.11 -17.05
N LYS A 273 6.49 13.98 -17.78
CA LYS A 273 5.24 13.43 -18.33
C LYS A 273 4.35 12.86 -17.23
N ASN A 274 4.94 12.21 -16.23
CA ASN A 274 4.20 11.56 -15.15
C ASN A 274 4.10 12.38 -13.85
N ARG A 275 4.58 13.63 -13.85
CA ARG A 275 4.55 14.49 -12.64
C ARG A 275 3.17 14.67 -12.03
N TYR A 276 2.11 14.61 -12.84
CA TYR A 276 0.74 14.63 -12.30
C TYR A 276 0.49 13.45 -11.36
N LYS A 277 0.98 12.25 -11.68
CA LYS A 277 0.83 11.06 -10.84
C LYS A 277 1.53 11.18 -9.50
N GLN A 278 2.73 11.76 -9.51
CA GLN A 278 3.44 12.09 -8.27
C GLN A 278 2.59 13.01 -7.38
N ASN A 279 2.08 14.11 -7.93
CA ASN A 279 1.26 15.06 -7.18
C ASN A 279 -0.04 14.42 -6.66
N GLU A 280 -0.66 13.56 -7.46
CA GLU A 280 -1.85 12.81 -7.07
C GLU A 280 -1.60 11.87 -5.89
N LEU A 281 -0.50 11.11 -5.93
CA LEU A 281 -0.10 10.22 -4.83
C LEU A 281 0.26 10.98 -3.55
N ILE A 282 0.93 12.13 -3.67
CA ILE A 282 1.15 13.03 -2.54
C ILE A 282 -0.17 13.56 -1.98
N THR A 283 -1.12 13.92 -2.85
CA THR A 283 -2.46 14.35 -2.42
C THR A 283 -3.17 13.25 -1.63
N LEU A 284 -3.10 11.98 -2.08
CA LEU A 284 -3.65 10.84 -1.33
C LEU A 284 -2.95 10.64 0.02
N SER A 285 -1.63 10.84 0.06
CA SER A 285 -0.83 10.77 1.29
C SER A 285 -1.29 11.81 2.32
N ASP A 286 -1.54 13.04 1.87
CA ASP A 286 -2.01 14.14 2.72
C ASP A 286 -3.40 13.88 3.31
N ILE A 287 -4.30 13.21 2.57
CA ILE A 287 -5.65 12.84 3.05
C ILE A 287 -5.59 11.93 4.28
N ILE A 288 -4.60 11.03 4.36
CA ILE A 288 -4.45 10.07 5.46
C ILE A 288 -3.39 10.48 6.49
N SER A 289 -2.84 11.68 6.37
CA SER A 289 -1.84 12.20 7.30
C SER A 289 -2.36 12.26 8.74
N GLU A 290 -1.44 12.04 9.70
CA GLU A 290 -1.67 12.18 11.15
C GLU A 290 -1.24 13.55 11.67
#